data_AF-A0A382Y7T7-F1
#
_entry.id   AF-A0A382Y7T7-F1
#
_cell.length_a   1.000
_cell.length_b   1.000
_cell.length_c   1.000
_cell.angle_alpha   90.00
_cell.angle_beta   90.00
_cell.angle_gamma   90.00
#
_symmetry.space_group_name_H-M   'P 1'
#
loop_
_entity.id
_entity.type
_entity.pdbx_description
1 polymer ?
#
loop_
_entity_poly.entity_id
_entity_poly.type
_entity_poly.pdbx_seq_one_letter_code
_entity_poly.pdbx_strand_id
1 'polypeptide(L)'
;MKTVFLLFDSLNRSALGAYGGHHLTPNFDRLASRSIVFDKHFAGSLPCMPARRDMHTGRLNFLHRSWGPLEPFDDSFVGQLKQADIYSHLISDHYHYFEDGGSTYHNRYTTWSFIRGQESDPWIAMVEPPLERFRKTYHPIQYENNRDGHRLQGMINRSAIKNEEDFPVE
;
A
#
# COMPACT_ATOMS: atom_id res chain seq x y z
N MET A 1 7.61 19.90 -16.58
CA MET A 1 8.09 19.53 -15.22
C MET A 1 7.88 18.04 -15.02
N LYS A 2 8.76 17.33 -14.32
CA LYS A 2 8.58 15.92 -13.95
C LYS A 2 8.32 15.84 -12.45
N THR A 3 7.41 14.96 -12.04
CA THR A 3 7.03 14.79 -10.62
C THR A 3 7.13 13.31 -10.24
N VAL A 4 7.70 13.05 -9.07
CA VAL A 4 7.71 11.72 -8.44
C VAL A 4 6.88 11.83 -7.16
N PHE A 5 5.82 11.03 -7.07
CA PHE A 5 4.95 10.97 -5.90
C PHE A 5 5.22 9.66 -5.15
N LEU A 6 5.71 9.78 -3.91
CA LEU A 6 6.01 8.64 -3.05
C LEU A 6 4.94 8.55 -1.97
N LEU A 7 4.38 7.34 -1.79
CA LEU A 7 3.38 7.06 -0.78
C LEU A 7 3.76 5.77 -0.06
N PHE A 8 3.87 5.83 1.26
CA PHE A 8 4.24 4.71 2.11
C PHE A 8 3.03 4.28 2.93
N ASP A 9 2.65 3.01 2.84
CA ASP A 9 1.50 2.50 3.59
C ASP A 9 1.87 2.28 5.06
N SER A 10 1.01 2.76 5.97
CA SER A 10 1.15 2.59 7.41
C SER A 10 2.46 3.12 8.03
N LEU A 11 3.21 3.98 7.32
CA LEU A 11 4.42 4.62 7.83
C LEU A 11 4.06 5.64 8.92
N ASN A 12 4.47 5.37 10.15
CA ASN A 12 4.26 6.29 11.26
C ASN A 12 5.29 7.43 11.22
N ARG A 13 4.83 8.67 11.40
CA ARG A 13 5.68 9.85 11.58
C ARG A 13 6.78 9.64 12.64
N SER A 14 6.46 8.98 13.76
CA SER A 14 7.41 8.73 14.85
C SER A 14 8.55 7.79 14.48
N ALA A 15 8.47 7.14 13.31
CA ALA A 15 9.54 6.29 12.81
C ALA A 15 10.62 7.06 12.04
N LEU A 16 10.38 8.34 11.71
CA LEU A 16 11.25 9.13 10.84
C LEU A 16 12.12 10.11 11.65
N GLY A 17 13.43 10.11 11.38
CA GLY A 17 14.40 11.02 12.00
C GLY A 17 14.05 12.50 11.81
N ALA A 18 13.59 12.86 10.61
CA ALA A 18 13.06 14.19 10.29
C ALA A 18 11.92 14.69 11.21
N TYR A 19 11.28 13.79 11.97
CA TYR A 19 10.23 14.12 12.95
C TYR A 19 10.62 13.74 14.39
N GLY A 20 11.90 13.49 14.66
CA GLY A 20 12.40 13.11 15.99
C GLY A 20 12.28 11.62 16.31
N GLY A 21 12.03 10.77 15.30
CA GLY A 21 12.02 9.32 15.46
C GLY A 21 13.42 8.74 15.77
N HIS A 22 13.45 7.53 16.33
CA HIS A 22 14.68 6.88 16.77
C HIS A 22 15.30 5.92 15.73
N HIS A 23 14.62 5.65 14.63
CA HIS A 23 15.16 4.80 13.56
C HIS A 23 16.10 5.59 12.65
N LEU A 24 17.09 4.90 12.09
CA LEU A 24 17.99 5.48 11.11
C LEU A 24 17.26 5.62 9.77
N THR A 25 17.01 6.86 9.34
CA THR A 25 16.28 7.16 8.09
C THR A 25 17.05 8.08 7.15
N PRO A 26 18.31 7.75 6.77
CA PRO A 26 19.22 8.68 6.11
C PRO A 26 18.69 9.24 4.78
N ASN A 27 17.92 8.43 4.02
CA ASN A 27 17.32 8.87 2.76
C ASN A 27 16.15 9.85 2.97
N PHE A 28 15.32 9.64 4.00
CA PHE A 28 14.27 10.59 4.37
C PHE A 28 14.87 11.89 4.91
N ASP A 29 15.90 11.80 5.74
CA ASP A 29 16.55 12.98 6.32
C ASP A 29 17.24 13.84 5.24
N ARG A 30 17.87 13.19 4.25
CA ARG A 30 18.43 13.86 3.07
C ARG A 30 17.36 14.49 2.17
N LEU A 31 16.17 13.91 2.08
CA LEU A 31 15.06 14.53 1.35
C LEU A 31 14.55 15.75 2.11
N ALA A 32 14.31 15.61 3.41
CA ALA A 32 13.85 16.67 4.31
C ALA A 32 14.77 17.89 4.31
N SER A 33 16.10 17.70 4.26
CA SER A 33 17.06 18.81 4.23
C SER A 33 17.02 19.64 2.93
N ARG A 34 16.29 19.16 1.90
CA ARG A 34 16.18 19.79 0.58
C ARG A 34 14.74 20.13 0.20
N SER A 35 13.79 19.90 1.10
CA SER A 35 12.37 20.10 0.85
C SER A 35 11.69 20.82 2.01
N ILE A 36 10.43 21.18 1.81
CA ILE A 36 9.58 21.64 2.90
C ILE A 36 9.06 20.40 3.64
N VAL A 37 9.13 20.44 4.97
CA VAL A 37 8.56 19.42 5.86
C VAL A 37 7.32 19.99 6.52
N PHE A 38 6.22 19.24 6.50
CA PHE A 38 4.94 19.67 7.08
C PHE A 38 4.73 19.01 8.44
N ASP A 39 4.74 19.81 9.51
CA ASP A 39 4.49 19.33 10.88
C ASP A 39 3.02 18.99 11.16
N LYS A 40 2.10 19.52 10.33
CA LYS A 40 0.65 19.43 10.54
C LYS A 40 -0.04 19.00 9.25
N HIS A 41 0.26 17.78 8.80
CA HIS A 41 -0.43 17.12 7.70
C HIS A 41 -1.18 15.90 8.24
N PHE A 42 -2.49 15.85 7.99
CA PHE A 42 -3.38 14.82 8.52
C PHE A 42 -4.07 14.11 7.37
N ALA A 43 -4.18 12.78 7.47
CA ALA A 43 -5.07 12.03 6.60
C ALA A 43 -6.52 12.43 6.86
N GLY A 44 -7.30 12.50 5.80
CA GLY A 44 -8.74 12.74 5.88
C GLY A 44 -9.48 11.48 6.32
N SER A 45 -9.63 10.57 5.39
CA SER A 45 -10.24 9.25 5.61
C SER A 45 -9.19 8.19 5.96
N LEU A 46 -9.58 7.20 6.76
CA LEU A 46 -8.80 6.00 7.07
C LEU A 46 -9.71 4.76 6.98
N PRO A 47 -9.20 3.56 6.64
CA PRO A 47 -7.79 3.18 6.44
C PRO A 47 -7.26 3.50 5.01
N CYS A 48 -6.24 2.78 4.54
CA CYS A 48 -5.45 3.06 3.31
C CYS A 48 -6.31 3.38 2.06
N MET A 49 -7.34 2.60 1.76
CA MET A 49 -8.16 2.80 0.54
C MET A 49 -8.98 4.08 0.58
N PRO A 50 -9.77 4.39 1.64
CA PRO A 50 -10.40 5.71 1.78
C PRO A 50 -9.40 6.87 1.70
N ALA A 51 -8.23 6.76 2.35
CA ALA A 51 -7.20 7.79 2.27
C ALA A 51 -6.73 8.03 0.81
N ARG A 52 -6.54 6.94 0.06
CA ARG A 52 -6.15 6.99 -1.36
C ARG A 52 -7.24 7.60 -2.22
N ARG A 53 -8.52 7.32 -1.95
CA ARG A 53 -9.63 7.97 -2.64
C ARG A 53 -9.68 9.48 -2.39
N ASP A 54 -9.42 9.91 -1.16
CA ASP A 54 -9.32 11.33 -0.83
C ASP A 54 -8.18 12.00 -1.61
N MET A 55 -7.02 11.35 -1.71
CA MET A 55 -5.89 11.83 -2.51
C MET A 55 -6.22 11.92 -4.01
N HIS A 56 -6.94 10.93 -4.54
CA HIS A 56 -7.37 10.94 -5.94
C HIS A 56 -8.36 12.08 -6.24
N THR A 57 -9.32 12.30 -5.34
CA THR A 57 -10.48 13.18 -5.59
C THR A 57 -10.33 14.60 -5.03
N GLY A 58 -9.38 14.82 -4.11
CA GLY A 58 -9.24 16.07 -3.38
C GLY A 58 -10.40 16.35 -2.42
N ARG A 59 -11.18 15.33 -2.03
CA ARG A 59 -12.40 15.44 -1.20
C ARG A 59 -12.36 14.44 -0.06
N LEU A 60 -12.94 14.78 1.08
CA LEU A 60 -13.09 13.84 2.20
C LEU A 60 -14.28 12.92 1.94
N ASN A 61 -14.02 11.61 1.81
CA ASN A 61 -15.06 10.64 1.47
C ASN A 61 -15.60 9.85 2.68
N PHE A 62 -14.95 9.87 3.85
CA PHE A 62 -15.34 9.04 5.00
C PHE A 62 -16.79 9.24 5.48
N LEU A 63 -17.41 10.40 5.20
CA LEU A 63 -18.81 10.66 5.53
C LEU A 63 -19.81 9.97 4.60
N HIS A 64 -19.36 9.58 3.40
CA HIS A 64 -20.23 9.14 2.32
C HIS A 64 -19.88 7.74 1.82
N ARG A 65 -18.63 7.31 2.01
CA ARG A 65 -18.14 6.01 1.56
C ARG A 65 -17.05 5.48 2.50
N SER A 66 -17.20 4.19 2.79
CA SER A 66 -16.21 3.37 3.48
C SER A 66 -15.13 2.89 2.50
N TRP A 67 -14.34 1.90 2.94
CA TRP A 67 -13.41 1.17 2.10
C TRP A 67 -14.07 0.68 0.80
N GLY A 68 -13.44 0.95 -0.35
CA GLY A 68 -14.07 0.74 -1.66
C GLY A 68 -13.17 1.11 -2.86
N PRO A 69 -13.63 0.75 -4.08
CA PRO A 69 -12.91 1.01 -5.31
C PRO A 69 -12.95 2.50 -5.66
N LEU A 70 -12.15 2.90 -6.65
CA LEU A 70 -12.22 4.22 -7.25
C LEU A 70 -13.27 4.22 -8.37
N GLU A 71 -14.42 4.84 -8.14
CA GLU A 71 -15.60 4.72 -9.00
C GLU A 71 -15.37 5.39 -10.36
N PRO A 72 -15.90 4.88 -11.48
CA PRO A 72 -15.68 5.46 -12.82
C PRO A 72 -15.91 6.97 -12.90
N PHE A 73 -16.89 7.48 -12.16
CA PHE A 73 -17.29 8.89 -12.07
C PHE A 73 -16.51 9.72 -11.04
N ASP A 74 -15.58 9.13 -10.28
CA ASP A 74 -14.74 9.89 -9.36
C ASP A 74 -13.76 10.79 -10.12
N ASP A 75 -13.68 12.05 -9.70
CA ASP A 75 -12.76 13.08 -10.24
C ASP A 75 -11.31 12.81 -9.82
N SER A 76 -10.70 11.80 -10.43
CA SER A 76 -9.30 11.44 -10.17
C SER A 76 -8.33 12.46 -10.78
N PHE A 77 -7.42 13.04 -9.98
CA PHE A 77 -6.37 13.91 -10.50
C PHE A 77 -5.54 13.21 -11.59
N VAL A 78 -5.29 11.89 -11.45
CA VAL A 78 -4.58 11.08 -12.46
C VAL A 78 -5.38 10.99 -13.75
N GLY A 79 -6.71 10.84 -13.64
CA GLY A 79 -7.60 10.87 -14.78
C GLY A 79 -7.57 12.22 -15.51
N GLN A 80 -7.53 13.31 -14.75
CA GLN A 80 -7.41 14.67 -15.30
C GLN A 80 -6.05 14.90 -15.98
N LEU A 81 -4.95 14.39 -15.41
CA LEU A 81 -3.63 14.41 -16.06
C LEU A 81 -3.69 13.71 -17.42
N LYS A 82 -4.30 12.53 -17.49
CA LYS A 82 -4.46 11.77 -18.73
C LYS A 82 -5.30 12.53 -19.77
N GLN A 83 -6.38 13.19 -19.35
CA GLN A 83 -7.20 14.04 -20.23
C GLN A 83 -6.44 15.26 -20.77
N ALA A 84 -5.48 15.77 -20.01
CA ALA A 84 -4.60 16.86 -20.41
C ALA A 84 -3.37 16.40 -21.21
N ASP A 85 -3.36 15.15 -21.71
CA ASP A 85 -2.23 14.54 -22.45
C ASP A 85 -0.92 14.48 -21.63
N ILE A 86 -1.04 14.35 -20.31
CA ILE A 86 0.10 14.19 -19.39
C ILE A 86 0.25 12.70 -19.03
N TYR A 87 1.41 12.15 -19.36
CA TYR A 87 1.75 10.77 -19.02
C TYR A 87 1.93 10.58 -17.52
N SER A 88 1.33 9.50 -17.00
CA SER A 88 1.49 9.06 -15.62
C SER A 88 1.79 7.55 -15.55
N HIS A 89 2.70 7.17 -14.67
CA HIS A 89 3.06 5.78 -14.43
C HIS A 89 2.99 5.47 -12.93
N LEU A 90 2.33 4.38 -12.58
CA LEU A 90 2.25 3.88 -11.21
C LEU A 90 3.20 2.69 -11.03
N ILE A 91 4.07 2.75 -10.02
CA ILE A 91 4.78 1.58 -9.51
C ILE A 91 4.27 1.37 -8.09
N SER A 92 3.77 0.16 -7.79
CA SER A 92 3.11 -0.10 -6.51
C SER A 92 3.25 -1.55 -6.08
N ASP A 93 3.40 -1.76 -4.78
CA ASP A 93 3.27 -3.05 -4.10
C ASP A 93 1.95 -3.20 -3.34
N HIS A 94 1.12 -2.16 -3.38
CA HIS A 94 -0.17 -2.11 -2.72
C HIS A 94 -1.20 -3.04 -3.38
N TYR A 95 -1.28 -4.28 -2.90
CA TYR A 95 -2.16 -5.32 -3.42
C TYR A 95 -3.64 -4.92 -3.46
N HIS A 96 -4.13 -4.11 -2.52
CA HIS A 96 -5.55 -3.73 -2.47
C HIS A 96 -6.06 -3.08 -3.76
N TYR A 97 -5.19 -2.50 -4.61
CA TYR A 97 -5.57 -2.02 -5.94
C TYR A 97 -5.98 -3.11 -6.92
N PHE A 98 -5.75 -4.39 -6.61
CA PHE A 98 -5.96 -5.55 -7.47
C PHE A 98 -6.98 -6.53 -6.89
N GLU A 99 -7.49 -6.27 -5.69
CA GLU A 99 -8.50 -7.11 -5.05
C GLU A 99 -9.92 -6.55 -5.22
N ASP A 100 -10.89 -7.44 -5.03
CA ASP A 100 -12.29 -7.06 -5.06
C ASP A 100 -12.62 -6.03 -3.98
N GLY A 101 -13.26 -4.95 -4.41
CA GLY A 101 -13.62 -3.82 -3.54
C GLY A 101 -12.49 -2.82 -3.28
N GLY A 102 -11.23 -3.09 -3.64
CA GLY A 102 -10.14 -2.11 -3.59
C GLY A 102 -9.64 -1.67 -4.97
N SER A 103 -10.22 -2.23 -6.03
CA SER A 103 -9.74 -2.12 -7.40
C SER A 103 -9.91 -0.74 -8.06
N THR A 104 -9.60 -0.64 -9.35
CA THR A 104 -9.80 0.51 -10.28
C THR A 104 -8.95 1.77 -10.06
N TYR A 105 -8.06 1.81 -9.05
CA TYR A 105 -7.10 2.91 -8.88
C TYR A 105 -5.97 2.88 -9.92
N HIS A 106 -5.30 1.74 -10.08
CA HIS A 106 -4.16 1.58 -10.99
C HIS A 106 -4.54 1.86 -12.46
N ASN A 107 -5.78 1.51 -12.85
CA ASN A 107 -6.30 1.73 -14.20
C ASN A 107 -6.53 3.21 -14.57
N ARG A 108 -6.38 4.16 -13.63
CA ARG A 108 -6.42 5.60 -13.93
C ARG A 108 -5.13 6.12 -14.53
N TYR A 109 -4.00 5.50 -14.20
CA TYR A 109 -2.69 5.86 -14.72
C TYR A 109 -2.58 5.49 -16.19
N THR A 110 -1.66 6.12 -16.93
CA THR A 110 -1.42 5.77 -18.33
C THR A 110 -0.84 4.36 -18.45
N THR A 111 0.04 4.01 -17.52
CA THR A 111 0.64 2.67 -17.40
C THR A 111 0.90 2.38 -15.93
N TRP A 112 1.10 1.11 -15.57
CA TRP A 112 1.39 0.71 -14.20
C TRP A 112 2.26 -0.55 -14.17
N SER A 113 2.99 -0.72 -13.06
CA SER A 113 3.76 -1.92 -12.72
C SER A 113 3.46 -2.32 -11.29
N PHE A 114 3.20 -3.61 -11.08
CA PHE A 114 3.01 -4.18 -9.77
C PHE A 114 4.28 -4.90 -9.31
N ILE A 115 4.80 -4.52 -8.15
CA ILE A 115 5.93 -5.17 -7.50
C ILE A 115 5.35 -5.93 -6.31
N ARG A 116 5.46 -7.26 -6.25
CA ARG A 116 4.80 -8.00 -5.16
C ARG A 116 5.41 -7.64 -3.80
N GLY A 117 4.58 -7.09 -2.91
CA GLY A 117 4.97 -6.71 -1.55
C GLY A 117 4.70 -7.79 -0.49
N GLN A 118 4.62 -7.36 0.77
CA GLN A 118 4.41 -8.21 1.96
C GLN A 118 2.94 -8.36 2.36
N GLU A 119 2.04 -8.53 1.39
CA GLU A 119 0.61 -8.71 1.67
C GLU A 119 0.20 -10.20 1.67
N SER A 120 -1.04 -10.43 2.09
CA SER A 120 -1.69 -11.72 2.18
C SER A 120 -2.49 -12.05 0.91
N ASP A 121 -2.06 -11.51 -0.24
CA ASP A 121 -2.68 -11.77 -1.54
C ASP A 121 -2.64 -13.26 -1.89
N PRO A 122 -3.59 -13.76 -2.70
CA PRO A 122 -3.65 -15.17 -3.11
C PRO A 122 -2.52 -15.52 -4.10
N TRP A 123 -1.29 -15.55 -3.61
CA TRP A 123 -0.08 -15.77 -4.38
C TRP A 123 0.36 -17.23 -4.38
N ILE A 124 0.78 -17.76 -3.23
CA ILE A 124 1.36 -19.10 -3.16
C ILE A 124 0.26 -20.15 -3.02
N ALA A 125 0.19 -21.05 -3.99
CA ALA A 125 -0.73 -22.18 -3.98
C ALA A 125 -0.23 -23.27 -3.01
N MET A 126 -0.97 -23.49 -1.92
CA MET A 126 -0.70 -24.56 -0.96
C MET A 126 -2.01 -25.20 -0.52
N VAL A 127 -2.30 -26.40 -1.04
CA VAL A 127 -3.55 -27.13 -0.76
C VAL A 127 -3.60 -27.62 0.69
N GLU A 128 -2.47 -28.09 1.21
CA GLU A 128 -2.34 -28.59 2.59
C GLU A 128 -1.29 -27.77 3.34
N PRO A 129 -1.67 -26.64 3.98
CA PRO A 129 -0.75 -25.85 4.75
C PRO A 129 -0.33 -26.57 6.04
N PRO A 130 0.93 -26.48 6.47
CA PRO A 130 1.43 -27.13 7.69
C PRO A 130 0.98 -26.34 8.94
N LEU A 131 -0.31 -26.43 9.28
CA LEU A 131 -0.97 -25.63 10.32
C LEU A 131 -0.31 -25.79 11.70
N GLU A 132 0.10 -27.01 12.07
CA GLU A 132 0.81 -27.25 13.34
C GLU A 132 2.17 -26.58 13.39
N ARG A 133 2.88 -26.48 12.26
CA ARG A 133 4.12 -25.70 12.17
C ARG A 133 3.82 -24.22 12.33
N PHE A 134 2.84 -23.70 11.57
CA PHE A 134 2.47 -22.29 11.63
C PHE A 134 2.01 -21.86 13.03
N ARG A 135 1.26 -22.72 13.74
CA ARG A 135 0.83 -22.47 15.12
C ARG A 135 2.00 -22.27 16.09
N LYS A 136 3.12 -22.94 15.85
CA LYS A 136 4.34 -22.82 16.67
C LYS A 136 5.22 -21.64 16.25
N THR A 137 5.14 -21.22 14.99
CA THR A 137 5.98 -20.16 14.42
C THR A 137 5.39 -18.76 14.60
N TYR A 138 4.07 -18.60 14.42
CA TYR A 138 3.42 -17.30 14.41
C TYR A 138 2.83 -16.93 15.76
N HIS A 139 2.76 -15.62 16.04
CA HIS A 139 2.09 -15.11 17.23
C HIS A 139 0.59 -15.49 17.22
N PRO A 140 -0.05 -15.78 18.36
CA PRO A 140 -1.46 -16.17 18.40
C PRO A 140 -2.43 -15.20 17.71
N ILE A 141 -2.14 -13.89 17.74
CA ILE A 141 -2.94 -12.86 17.04
C ILE A 141 -2.78 -12.93 15.51
N GLN A 142 -1.65 -13.43 15.01
CA GLN A 142 -1.37 -13.57 13.58
C GLN A 142 -1.75 -14.95 13.03
N TYR A 143 -1.93 -15.94 13.91
CA TYR A 143 -2.29 -17.29 13.51
C TYR A 143 -3.74 -17.39 13.07
N GLU A 144 -3.96 -18.10 11.96
CA GLU A 144 -5.27 -18.41 11.41
C GLU A 144 -5.21 -19.77 10.70
N ASN A 145 -6.26 -20.58 10.84
CA ASN A 145 -6.31 -21.94 10.30
C ASN A 145 -7.48 -22.18 9.34
N ASN A 146 -8.20 -21.12 8.98
CA ASN A 146 -9.29 -21.15 8.02
C ASN A 146 -8.90 -20.39 6.75
N ARG A 147 -9.52 -20.73 5.61
CA ARG A 147 -9.25 -20.10 4.30
C ARG A 147 -10.10 -18.86 4.02
N ASP A 148 -11.09 -18.59 4.85
CA ASP A 148 -12.01 -17.46 4.68
C ASP A 148 -11.38 -16.14 5.16
N GLY A 149 -10.34 -16.22 6.00
CA GLY A 149 -9.53 -15.09 6.41
C GLY A 149 -8.30 -14.85 5.53
N HIS A 150 -7.65 -13.71 5.77
CA HIS A 150 -6.47 -13.26 5.04
C HIS A 150 -5.16 -13.81 5.63
N ARG A 151 -5.10 -14.12 6.92
CA ARG A 151 -3.84 -14.40 7.61
C ARG A 151 -3.26 -15.75 7.25
N LEU A 152 -4.09 -16.77 7.00
CA LEU A 152 -3.58 -18.07 6.55
C LEU A 152 -2.78 -17.92 5.25
N GLN A 153 -3.31 -17.17 4.28
CA GLN A 153 -2.60 -16.91 3.03
C GLN A 153 -1.32 -16.11 3.26
N GLY A 154 -1.35 -15.10 4.14
CA GLY A 154 -0.15 -14.36 4.53
C GLY A 154 0.92 -15.24 5.20
N MET A 155 0.55 -16.26 5.97
CA MET A 155 1.49 -17.24 6.52
C MET A 155 2.08 -18.17 5.45
N ILE A 156 1.28 -18.54 4.44
CA ILE A 156 1.70 -19.33 3.29
C ILE A 156 2.67 -18.52 2.40
N ASN A 157 2.37 -17.27 2.08
CA ASN A 157 3.22 -16.39 1.27
C ASN A 157 4.62 -16.25 1.88
N ARG A 158 4.69 -16.07 3.21
CA ARG A 158 5.96 -16.01 3.97
C ARG A 158 6.75 -17.32 4.00
N SER A 159 6.19 -18.43 3.50
CA SER A 159 6.98 -19.65 3.30
C SER A 159 7.83 -19.63 2.02
N ALA A 160 7.50 -18.72 1.08
CA ALA A 160 8.23 -18.49 -0.16
C ALA A 160 9.26 -17.35 -0.04
N ILE A 161 9.01 -16.35 0.80
CA ILE A 161 9.96 -15.25 1.07
C ILE A 161 10.70 -15.52 2.38
N LYS A 162 11.99 -15.85 2.32
CA LYS A 162 12.80 -16.23 3.50
C LYS A 162 13.97 -15.29 3.75
N ASN A 163 14.58 -14.79 2.68
CA ASN A 163 15.75 -13.93 2.72
C ASN A 163 15.45 -12.58 2.07
N GLU A 164 16.33 -11.61 2.30
CA GLU A 164 16.21 -10.27 1.69
C GLU A 164 16.20 -10.34 0.15
N GLU A 165 17.01 -11.22 -0.42
CA GLU A 165 17.10 -11.47 -1.87
C GLU A 165 15.81 -12.04 -2.49
N ASP A 166 14.91 -12.61 -1.68
CA ASP A 166 13.62 -13.11 -2.16
C ASP A 166 12.60 -11.97 -2.34
N PHE A 167 12.87 -10.78 -1.78
CA PHE A 167 12.08 -9.60 -2.03
C PHE A 167 12.46 -8.98 -3.39
N PRO A 168 11.51 -8.38 -4.11
CA PRO A 168 11.78 -7.66 -5.35
C PRO A 168 12.39 -6.27 -5.08
N VAL A 169 13.46 -6.24 -4.28
CA VAL A 169 14.37 -5.11 -4.13
C VAL A 169 15.53 -5.36 -5.09
N GLU A 170 15.54 -4.65 -6.22
CA GLU A 170 16.73 -4.57 -7.07
C GLU A 170 17.90 -3.87 -6.34
#